data_AF-A0A6A5UTH6-F1
#
_entry.id   AF-A0A6A5UTH6-F1
#
_cell.length_a   1.000
_cell.length_b   1.000
_cell.length_c   1.000
_cell.angle_alpha   90.00
_cell.angle_beta   90.00
_cell.angle_gamma   90.00
#
_symmetry.space_group_name_H-M   'P 1'
#
loop_
_entity.id
_entity.type
_entity.pdbx_description
1 polymer ?
#
loop_
_entity_poly.entity_id
_entity_poly.type
_entity_poly.pdbx_seq_one_letter_code
_entity_poly.pdbx_strand_id
1 'polypeptide(L)'
;MPVRSFDPKHQKTPFGSIVRIERSVRWQRCFHQRHIPTHIPEGMLWTVLWEQSLALCYLQTGINASRFASEGKPIRRRREGWEAILHRDVKPANIFLTTRDQENQYPTTVLGDFGCSVMVRDRVSSVMTAWTKPFAAPEEPRYTEMSDVYSLALSVHCMAIVRDMPDERREVRKANPAPGYSCVLNDLLARCLSTRPGDRPDVGYLPYLVLRE
;
A
#
# COMPACT_ATOMS: atom_id res chain seq x y z
N MET A 1 -0.31 14.82 -39.61
CA MET A 1 -1.27 14.74 -38.49
C MET A 1 -0.50 14.89 -37.20
N PRO A 2 -0.80 15.86 -36.33
CA PRO A 2 -0.07 15.98 -35.08
C PRO A 2 -0.48 14.82 -34.16
N VAL A 3 0.52 14.06 -33.72
CA VAL A 3 0.40 13.01 -32.71
C VAL A 3 -0.16 13.68 -31.45
N ARG A 4 -1.38 13.32 -31.05
CA ARG A 4 -1.96 13.79 -29.80
C ARG A 4 -1.09 13.28 -28.65
N SER A 5 -0.39 14.19 -28.01
CA SER A 5 0.38 13.93 -26.78
C SER A 5 -0.53 13.32 -25.72
N PHE A 6 -0.10 12.18 -25.18
CA PHE A 6 -0.75 11.44 -24.09
C PHE A 6 -0.75 12.30 -22.82
N ASP A 7 -1.91 12.77 -22.37
CA ASP A 7 -2.04 13.47 -21.08
C ASP A 7 -2.52 12.48 -20.00
N PRO A 8 -1.65 12.04 -19.08
CA PRO A 8 -1.96 10.99 -18.10
C PRO A 8 -2.83 11.46 -16.93
N LYS A 9 -3.37 12.68 -16.95
CA LYS A 9 -3.84 13.36 -15.73
C LYS A 9 -5.27 13.07 -15.29
N HIS A 10 -6.11 12.49 -16.15
CA HIS A 10 -7.48 12.06 -15.83
C HIS A 10 -7.93 10.96 -16.80
N GLN A 11 -7.89 9.69 -16.37
CA GLN A 11 -8.54 8.61 -17.11
C GLN A 11 -9.95 8.39 -16.56
N LYS A 12 -10.96 8.55 -17.43
CA LYS A 12 -12.30 8.00 -17.16
C LYS A 12 -12.19 6.49 -17.33
N THR A 13 -12.35 5.76 -16.23
CA THR A 13 -12.34 4.30 -16.23
C THR A 13 -13.72 3.79 -15.77
N PRO A 14 -14.05 2.50 -15.95
CA PRO A 14 -15.25 1.90 -15.36
C PRO A 14 -15.31 2.03 -13.82
N PHE A 15 -14.19 2.38 -13.18
CA PHE A 15 -14.04 2.58 -11.73
C PHE A 15 -14.14 4.06 -11.30
N GLY A 16 -14.56 4.96 -12.20
CA GLY A 16 -14.59 6.40 -11.99
C GLY A 16 -13.31 7.10 -12.45
N SER A 17 -13.07 8.31 -11.92
CA SER A 17 -11.84 9.06 -12.17
C SER A 17 -10.73 8.51 -11.27
N ILE A 18 -9.70 7.91 -11.86
CA ILE A 18 -8.50 7.47 -11.13
C ILE A 18 -7.48 8.60 -11.14
N VAL A 19 -6.97 8.97 -9.97
CA VAL A 19 -5.95 10.00 -9.82
C VAL A 19 -4.75 9.42 -9.10
N ARG A 20 -3.57 9.50 -9.75
CA ARG A 20 -2.29 9.13 -9.14
C ARG A 20 -1.98 10.05 -7.97
N ILE A 21 -1.52 9.47 -6.86
CA ILE A 21 -0.95 10.24 -5.76
C ILE A 21 0.43 10.76 -6.22
N GLU A 22 0.42 11.89 -6.93
CA GLU A 22 1.63 12.64 -7.25
C GLU A 22 1.64 13.96 -6.47
N ARG A 23 2.69 14.11 -5.65
CA ARG A 23 2.99 15.26 -4.78
C ARG A 23 2.00 15.52 -3.64
N SER A 24 2.56 16.14 -2.60
CA SER A 24 1.94 16.94 -1.52
C SER A 24 0.84 17.93 -1.93
N VAL A 25 0.52 18.04 -3.23
CA VAL A 25 -0.40 19.02 -3.83
C VAL A 25 -1.76 18.44 -4.19
N ARG A 26 -1.90 17.11 -4.42
CA ARG A 26 -3.19 16.55 -4.91
C ARG A 26 -4.11 16.00 -3.82
N TRP A 27 -3.59 15.67 -2.64
CA TRP A 27 -4.40 15.51 -1.43
C TRP A 27 -5.35 16.72 -1.22
N GLN A 28 -4.85 17.93 -1.51
CA GLN A 28 -5.56 19.21 -1.36
C GLN A 28 -6.85 19.32 -2.20
N ARG A 29 -6.84 18.78 -3.42
CA ARG A 29 -7.96 18.88 -4.36
C ARG A 29 -9.08 17.88 -4.07
N CYS A 30 -8.78 16.73 -3.46
CA CYS A 30 -9.78 15.76 -3.06
C CYS A 30 -10.58 16.22 -1.82
N PHE A 31 -10.00 17.06 -0.96
CA PHE A 31 -10.63 17.53 0.29
C PHE A 31 -11.24 18.95 0.23
N HIS A 32 -11.32 19.61 -0.93
CA HIS A 32 -11.81 21.00 -1.05
C HIS A 32 -11.09 22.01 -0.13
N GLN A 33 -9.83 21.77 0.25
CA GLN A 33 -9.10 22.62 1.20
C GLN A 33 -8.19 23.63 0.48
N ARG A 34 -8.26 24.91 0.90
CA ARG A 34 -7.48 26.04 0.36
C ARG A 34 -6.05 26.14 0.93
N HIS A 35 -5.68 25.27 1.88
CA HIS A 35 -4.37 25.24 2.54
C HIS A 35 -3.72 23.86 2.39
N ILE A 36 -2.38 23.84 2.26
CA ILE A 36 -1.58 22.62 2.30
C ILE A 36 -1.73 22.03 3.72
N PRO A 37 -2.32 20.83 3.90
CA PRO A 37 -2.28 20.18 5.19
C PRO A 37 -0.81 19.95 5.56
N THR A 38 -0.38 20.45 6.71
CA THR A 38 0.97 20.18 7.24
C THR A 38 1.15 18.70 7.63
N HIS A 39 0.04 17.95 7.67
CA HIS A 39 -0.03 16.54 8.00
C HIS A 39 -1.22 15.89 7.25
N ILE A 40 -1.09 14.61 6.90
CA ILE A 40 -2.21 13.81 6.39
C ILE A 40 -3.06 13.36 7.59
N PRO A 41 -4.41 13.46 7.56
CA PRO A 41 -5.22 12.97 8.67
C PRO A 41 -4.96 11.49 8.96
N GLU A 42 -4.89 11.10 10.23
CA GLU A 42 -4.58 9.72 10.61
C GLU A 42 -5.60 8.73 10.01
N GLY A 43 -6.88 9.10 9.98
CA GLY A 43 -7.93 8.29 9.36
C GLY A 43 -7.66 7.98 7.87
N MET A 44 -7.00 8.88 7.14
CA MET A 44 -6.60 8.61 5.76
C MET A 44 -5.47 7.58 5.68
N LEU A 45 -4.52 7.60 6.61
CA LEU A 45 -3.45 6.60 6.69
C LEU A 45 -4.04 5.21 6.99
N TRP A 46 -5.04 5.16 7.88
CA TRP A 46 -5.81 3.95 8.14
C TRP A 46 -6.62 3.49 6.92
N THR A 47 -7.24 4.40 6.15
CA THR A 47 -7.90 4.05 4.88
C THR A 47 -6.91 3.43 3.88
N VAL A 48 -5.70 3.98 3.76
CA VAL A 48 -4.65 3.37 2.91
C VAL A 48 -4.27 1.99 3.42
N LEU A 49 -3.98 1.85 4.72
CA LEU A 49 -3.65 0.55 5.32
C LEU A 49 -4.74 -0.49 5.06
N TRP A 50 -6.01 -0.10 5.24
CA TRP A 50 -7.15 -0.99 5.07
C TRP A 50 -7.26 -1.47 3.61
N GLU A 51 -7.42 -0.55 2.67
CA GLU A 51 -7.62 -0.89 1.26
C GLU A 51 -6.44 -1.64 0.66
N GLN A 52 -5.21 -1.23 1.00
CA GLN A 52 -4.01 -1.89 0.49
C GLN A 52 -3.77 -3.25 1.15
N SER A 53 -4.12 -3.43 2.44
CA SER A 53 -4.07 -4.76 3.07
C SER A 53 -5.04 -5.74 2.41
N LEU A 54 -6.25 -5.28 2.05
CA LEU A 54 -7.22 -6.08 1.30
C LEU A 54 -6.70 -6.45 -0.09
N ALA A 55 -6.11 -5.49 -0.81
CA ALA A 55 -5.52 -5.73 -2.12
C ALA A 55 -4.39 -6.78 -2.06
N LEU A 56 -3.44 -6.62 -1.12
CA LEU A 56 -2.34 -7.59 -0.94
C LEU A 56 -2.86 -8.97 -0.54
N CYS A 57 -3.82 -9.04 0.38
CA CYS A 57 -4.45 -10.30 0.77
C CYS A 57 -5.09 -10.97 -0.45
N TYR A 58 -5.82 -10.22 -1.28
CA TYR A 58 -6.42 -10.76 -2.49
C TYR A 58 -5.38 -11.27 -3.50
N LEU A 59 -4.30 -10.52 -3.75
CA LEU A 59 -3.25 -10.95 -4.68
C LEU A 59 -2.61 -12.28 -4.26
N GLN A 60 -2.40 -12.48 -2.96
CA GLN A 60 -1.66 -13.63 -2.44
C GLN A 60 -2.56 -14.82 -2.08
N THR A 61 -3.86 -14.58 -1.84
CA THR A 61 -4.82 -15.63 -1.42
C THR A 61 -5.97 -15.87 -2.40
N GLY A 62 -6.28 -14.93 -3.29
CA GLY A 62 -7.44 -14.97 -4.17
C GLY A 62 -8.78 -14.74 -3.46
N ILE A 63 -8.74 -14.30 -2.20
CA ILE A 63 -9.91 -14.11 -1.34
C ILE A 63 -10.06 -12.63 -0.98
N ASN A 64 -11.26 -12.09 -1.15
CA ASN A 64 -11.59 -10.76 -0.63
C ASN A 64 -11.83 -10.87 0.88
N ALA A 65 -10.94 -10.28 1.66
CA ALA A 65 -10.94 -10.39 3.12
C ALA A 65 -11.88 -9.41 3.84
N SER A 66 -12.59 -8.50 3.14
CA SER A 66 -13.38 -7.43 3.78
C SER A 66 -14.39 -7.97 4.80
N ARG A 67 -15.22 -8.92 4.38
CA ARG A 67 -16.20 -9.58 5.25
C ARG A 67 -15.52 -10.42 6.35
N PHE A 68 -14.46 -11.14 6.01
CA PHE A 68 -13.75 -11.98 6.98
C PHE A 68 -13.14 -11.16 8.12
N ALA A 69 -12.48 -10.04 7.78
CA ALA A 69 -11.93 -9.11 8.76
C ALA A 69 -13.03 -8.55 9.67
N SER A 70 -14.19 -8.16 9.13
CA SER A 70 -15.33 -7.67 9.94
C SER A 70 -15.91 -8.73 10.88
N GLU A 71 -15.87 -10.00 10.49
CA GLU A 71 -16.28 -11.15 11.33
C GLU A 71 -15.17 -11.58 12.30
N GLY A 72 -14.04 -10.89 12.30
CA GLY A 72 -12.91 -11.18 13.17
C GLY A 72 -12.09 -12.41 12.75
N LYS A 73 -12.12 -12.79 11.47
CA LYS A 73 -11.52 -14.02 10.95
C LYS A 73 -10.36 -13.72 10.00
N PRO A 74 -9.14 -14.24 10.25
CA PRO A 74 -8.07 -14.21 9.26
C PRO A 74 -8.36 -15.13 8.07
N ILE A 75 -7.77 -14.81 6.92
CA ILE A 75 -7.64 -15.72 5.80
C ILE A 75 -6.48 -16.68 6.09
N ARG A 76 -6.78 -17.97 6.22
CA ARG A 76 -5.78 -19.00 6.55
C ARG A 76 -5.36 -19.87 5.36
N ARG A 77 -6.08 -19.79 4.26
CA ARG A 77 -5.86 -20.63 3.07
C ARG A 77 -6.07 -19.80 1.82
N ARG A 78 -5.30 -20.14 0.79
CA ARG A 78 -5.50 -19.63 -0.56
C ARG A 78 -6.73 -20.30 -1.18
N ARG A 79 -7.46 -19.56 -2.02
CA ARG A 79 -8.52 -20.10 -2.88
C ARG A 79 -7.94 -21.19 -3.78
N GLU A 80 -8.69 -22.29 -3.93
CA GLU A 80 -8.29 -23.38 -4.82
C GLU A 80 -8.07 -22.90 -6.26
N GLY A 81 -6.98 -23.36 -6.88
CA GLY A 81 -6.57 -22.94 -8.22
C GLY A 81 -6.03 -21.51 -8.32
N TRP A 82 -5.99 -20.74 -7.23
CA TRP A 82 -5.37 -19.41 -7.25
C TRP A 82 -3.85 -19.50 -7.15
N GLU A 83 -3.20 -18.65 -7.91
CA GLU A 83 -1.76 -18.50 -7.90
C GLU A 83 -1.40 -17.16 -7.25
N ALA A 84 -0.59 -17.20 -6.19
CA ALA A 84 -0.21 -15.99 -5.49
C ALA A 84 0.61 -15.07 -6.40
N ILE A 85 0.25 -13.79 -6.37
CA ILE A 85 0.92 -12.71 -7.08
C ILE A 85 1.61 -11.83 -6.04
N LEU A 86 2.92 -11.60 -6.24
CA LEU A 86 3.70 -10.60 -5.50
C LEU A 86 3.73 -9.32 -6.33
N HIS A 87 3.45 -8.17 -5.72
CA HIS A 87 3.42 -6.89 -6.41
C HIS A 87 4.84 -6.33 -6.66
N ARG A 88 5.72 -6.44 -5.66
CA ARG A 88 7.16 -6.09 -5.69
C ARG A 88 7.51 -4.61 -5.89
N ASP A 89 6.56 -3.75 -6.24
CA ASP A 89 6.77 -2.28 -6.32
C ASP A 89 5.63 -1.50 -5.64
N VAL A 90 5.21 -1.93 -4.43
CA VAL A 90 4.26 -1.16 -3.61
C VAL A 90 4.95 0.10 -3.10
N LYS A 91 4.41 1.26 -3.48
CA LYS A 91 4.93 2.59 -3.11
C LYS A 91 3.81 3.63 -3.23
N PRO A 92 3.94 4.84 -2.65
CA PRO A 92 2.90 5.86 -2.74
C PRO A 92 2.48 6.19 -4.18
N ALA A 93 3.43 6.24 -5.12
CA ALA A 93 3.15 6.54 -6.53
C ALA A 93 2.31 5.46 -7.25
N ASN A 94 2.16 4.28 -6.67
CA ASN A 94 1.40 3.15 -7.22
C ASN A 94 0.09 2.90 -6.43
N ILE A 95 -0.22 3.78 -5.48
CA ILE A 95 -1.51 3.82 -4.79
C ILE A 95 -2.28 5.01 -5.36
N PHE A 96 -3.49 4.77 -5.85
CA PHE A 96 -4.30 5.77 -6.54
C PHE A 96 -5.56 6.07 -5.73
N LEU A 97 -6.03 7.31 -5.80
CA LEU A 97 -7.31 7.71 -5.21
C LEU A 97 -8.41 7.55 -6.25
N THR A 98 -9.56 7.03 -5.84
CA THR A 98 -10.78 7.01 -6.64
C THR A 98 -11.90 7.78 -5.94
N THR A 99 -12.72 8.47 -6.73
CA THR A 99 -13.91 9.18 -6.27
C THR A 99 -15.18 8.34 -6.41
N ARG A 100 -15.05 7.01 -6.46
CA ARG A 100 -16.19 6.09 -6.64
C ARG A 100 -17.18 6.20 -5.48
N ASP A 101 -16.68 6.30 -4.25
CA ASP A 101 -17.49 6.41 -3.04
C ASP A 101 -17.36 7.83 -2.49
N GLN A 102 -18.24 8.73 -2.94
CA GLN A 102 -18.28 10.11 -2.47
C GLN A 102 -18.90 10.24 -1.06
N GLU A 103 -19.48 9.16 -0.53
CA GLU A 103 -20.12 9.12 0.79
C GLU A 103 -19.14 8.85 1.93
N ASN A 104 -17.95 8.32 1.63
CA ASN A 104 -16.92 8.05 2.64
C ASN A 104 -16.19 9.35 3.04
N GLN A 105 -15.81 9.45 4.32
CA GLN A 105 -15.01 10.58 4.83
C GLN A 105 -13.68 10.75 4.07
N TYR A 106 -13.11 9.64 3.61
CA TYR A 106 -11.85 9.58 2.87
C TYR A 106 -12.05 8.87 1.53
N PRO A 107 -11.34 9.28 0.46
CA PRO A 107 -11.45 8.62 -0.83
C PRO A 107 -10.92 7.18 -0.76
N THR A 108 -11.61 6.26 -1.45
CA THR A 108 -11.15 4.88 -1.62
C THR A 108 -9.81 4.87 -2.36
N THR A 109 -8.93 3.95 -1.99
CA THR A 109 -7.61 3.81 -2.62
C THR A 109 -7.48 2.49 -3.36
N VAL A 110 -6.77 2.49 -4.49
CA VAL A 110 -6.58 1.29 -5.33
C VAL A 110 -5.10 1.09 -5.63
N LEU A 111 -4.65 -0.16 -5.53
CA LEU A 111 -3.30 -0.56 -5.92
C LEU A 111 -3.21 -0.66 -7.45
N GLY A 112 -2.15 -0.14 -8.04
CA GLY A 112 -1.90 -0.26 -9.47
C GLY A 112 -0.43 -0.45 -9.80
N ASP A 113 -0.13 -0.48 -11.10
CA ASP A 113 1.20 -0.73 -11.68
C ASP A 113 1.78 -2.12 -11.35
N PHE A 114 1.26 -3.13 -12.07
CA PHE A 114 1.69 -4.51 -11.97
C PHE A 114 2.89 -4.84 -12.89
N GLY A 115 3.58 -3.83 -13.43
CA GLY A 115 4.72 -4.06 -14.35
C GLY A 115 5.87 -4.82 -13.71
N CYS A 116 5.97 -4.78 -12.37
CA CYS A 116 6.96 -5.51 -11.59
C CYS A 116 6.40 -6.79 -10.97
N SER A 117 5.12 -7.12 -11.15
CA SER A 117 4.49 -8.23 -10.43
C SER A 117 4.95 -9.59 -10.95
N VAL A 118 4.92 -10.61 -10.09
CA VAL A 118 5.27 -11.99 -10.47
C VAL A 118 4.42 -13.00 -9.72
N MET A 119 4.18 -14.14 -10.34
CA MET A 119 3.61 -15.30 -9.66
C MET A 119 4.67 -15.96 -8.77
N VAL A 120 4.28 -16.46 -7.61
CA VAL A 120 5.24 -17.07 -6.65
C VAL A 120 6.03 -18.23 -7.27
N ARG A 121 5.47 -18.99 -8.22
CA ARG A 121 6.20 -20.07 -8.91
C ARG A 121 7.35 -19.55 -9.78
N ASP A 122 7.21 -18.35 -10.33
CA ASP A 122 8.15 -17.73 -11.27
C ASP A 122 9.17 -16.80 -10.57
N ARG A 123 9.17 -16.78 -9.23
CA ARG A 123 10.02 -15.88 -8.43
C ARG A 123 11.52 -16.10 -8.62
N VAL A 124 11.93 -17.35 -8.93
CA VAL A 124 13.35 -17.73 -9.01
C VAL A 124 13.94 -17.37 -10.38
N SER A 125 13.11 -17.37 -11.43
CA SER A 125 13.51 -17.04 -12.80
C SER A 125 13.40 -15.55 -13.12
N SER A 126 12.63 -14.80 -12.33
CA SER A 126 12.44 -13.37 -12.54
C SER A 126 13.57 -12.54 -11.90
N VAL A 127 14.59 -12.22 -12.69
CA VAL A 127 15.53 -11.14 -12.36
C VAL A 127 14.75 -9.83 -12.46
N MET A 128 14.51 -9.18 -11.32
CA MET A 128 14.00 -7.81 -11.34
C MET A 128 15.10 -6.90 -11.87
N THR A 129 14.74 -5.96 -12.73
CA THR A 129 15.66 -4.94 -13.30
C THR A 129 15.14 -3.51 -13.09
N ALA A 130 13.86 -3.36 -12.80
CA ALA A 130 13.22 -2.08 -12.52
C ALA A 130 12.33 -2.22 -11.27
N TRP A 131 12.79 -1.71 -10.12
CA TRP A 131 11.98 -1.47 -8.93
C TRP A 131 12.58 -0.34 -8.11
N THR A 132 11.80 0.17 -7.18
CA THR A 132 12.19 1.33 -6.37
C THR A 132 13.00 0.87 -5.15
N LYS A 133 14.32 0.71 -5.30
CA LYS A 133 15.25 0.27 -4.24
C LYS A 133 14.97 0.83 -2.82
N PRO A 134 14.65 2.12 -2.63
CA PRO A 134 14.31 2.67 -1.31
C PRO A 134 13.14 1.98 -0.59
N PHE A 135 12.21 1.39 -1.33
CA PHE A 135 11.05 0.66 -0.80
C PHE A 135 11.32 -0.84 -0.63
N ALA A 136 12.49 -1.33 -1.04
CA ALA A 136 12.79 -2.75 -0.98
C ALA A 136 12.92 -3.25 0.46
N ALA A 137 12.34 -4.43 0.68
CA ALA A 137 12.44 -5.12 1.95
C ALA A 137 13.88 -5.62 2.20
N PRO A 138 14.32 -5.74 3.48
CA PRO A 138 15.68 -6.14 3.85
C PRO A 138 16.17 -7.47 3.27
N GLU A 139 15.27 -8.37 2.91
CA GLU A 139 15.56 -9.68 2.35
C GLU A 139 15.98 -9.66 0.87
N GLU A 140 15.98 -8.51 0.19
CA GLU A 140 16.46 -8.35 -1.18
C GLU A 140 17.84 -9.04 -1.37
N PRO A 141 18.06 -9.80 -2.47
CA PRO A 141 17.20 -9.98 -3.65
C PRO A 141 16.14 -11.07 -3.51
N ARG A 142 15.95 -11.65 -2.32
CA ARG A 142 14.84 -12.58 -2.07
C ARG A 142 13.58 -11.78 -1.83
N TYR A 143 12.46 -12.31 -2.32
CA TYR A 143 11.14 -11.71 -2.11
C TYR A 143 10.19 -12.77 -1.60
N THR A 144 9.33 -12.34 -0.69
CA THR A 144 8.25 -13.14 -0.11
C THR A 144 6.97 -12.32 -0.16
N GLU A 145 5.87 -12.98 0.14
CA GLU A 145 4.58 -12.37 0.45
C GLU A 145 4.71 -11.17 1.40
N MET A 146 5.57 -11.32 2.41
CA MET A 146 5.80 -10.30 3.45
C MET A 146 6.66 -9.12 2.97
N SER A 147 7.29 -9.23 1.80
CA SER A 147 8.03 -8.10 1.21
C SER A 147 7.06 -6.99 0.79
N ASP A 148 5.87 -7.33 0.27
CA ASP A 148 4.85 -6.32 -0.06
C ASP A 148 4.26 -5.65 1.20
N VAL A 149 4.14 -6.39 2.30
CA VAL A 149 3.71 -5.85 3.62
C VAL A 149 4.71 -4.79 4.12
N TYR A 150 6.01 -5.05 3.96
CA TYR A 150 7.06 -4.09 4.31
C TYR A 150 6.97 -2.82 3.47
N SER A 151 6.84 -2.98 2.15
CA SER A 151 6.73 -1.88 1.20
C SER A 151 5.45 -1.03 1.41
N LEU A 152 4.34 -1.66 1.80
CA LEU A 152 3.13 -0.94 2.23
C LEU A 152 3.40 -0.07 3.46
N ALA A 153 4.05 -0.61 4.49
CA ALA A 153 4.38 0.16 5.68
C ALA A 153 5.34 1.33 5.39
N LEU A 154 6.32 1.15 4.49
CA LEU A 154 7.16 2.25 4.01
C LEU A 154 6.35 3.29 3.24
N SER A 155 5.35 2.88 2.47
CA SER A 155 4.46 3.80 1.76
C SER A 155 3.68 4.67 2.73
N VAL A 156 3.12 4.08 3.79
CA VAL A 156 2.38 4.81 4.83
C VAL A 156 3.32 5.70 5.66
N HIS A 157 4.54 5.24 5.97
CA HIS A 157 5.59 6.07 6.58
C HIS A 157 5.88 7.32 5.75
N CYS A 158 6.07 7.16 4.44
CA CYS A 158 6.28 8.28 3.51
C CYS A 158 5.12 9.28 3.53
N MET A 159 3.88 8.78 3.57
CA MET A 159 2.68 9.61 3.69
C MET A 159 2.63 10.36 5.03
N ALA A 160 2.94 9.68 6.14
CA ALA A 160 2.94 10.26 7.49
C ALA A 160 3.97 11.41 7.62
N ILE A 161 5.15 11.27 7.03
CA ILE A 161 6.19 12.32 7.05
C ILE A 161 6.11 13.29 5.87
N VAL A 162 5.12 13.11 4.98
CA VAL A 162 4.89 13.90 3.76
C VAL A 162 6.15 13.97 2.87
N ARG A 163 6.77 12.81 2.60
CA ARG A 163 7.93 12.68 1.69
C ARG A 163 7.69 11.62 0.63
N ASP A 164 8.38 11.75 -0.50
CA ASP A 164 8.33 10.74 -1.58
C ASP A 164 9.20 9.51 -1.29
N MET A 165 10.12 9.64 -0.33
CA MET A 165 11.14 8.65 0.00
C MET A 165 11.14 8.41 1.51
N PRO A 166 11.36 7.16 1.95
CA PRO A 166 11.38 6.85 3.37
C PRO A 166 12.64 7.44 4.03
N ASP A 167 12.60 7.71 5.34
CA ASP A 167 13.77 8.19 6.09
C ASP A 167 14.93 7.21 5.91
N GLU A 168 16.12 7.66 5.50
CA GLU A 168 17.22 6.77 5.16
C GLU A 168 17.67 5.88 6.34
N ARG A 169 17.45 6.32 7.58
CA ARG A 169 17.86 5.61 8.80
C ARG A 169 16.82 4.54 9.18
N ARG A 170 17.19 3.26 9.01
CA ARG A 170 16.28 2.12 9.26
C ARG A 170 15.81 2.02 10.71
N GLU A 171 16.66 2.45 11.62
CA GLU A 171 16.50 2.38 13.06
C GLU A 171 15.47 3.42 13.51
N VAL A 172 15.55 4.63 12.95
CA VAL A 172 14.62 5.73 13.24
C VAL A 172 13.20 5.38 12.78
N ARG A 173 13.05 4.92 11.53
CA ARG A 173 11.72 4.54 11.02
C ARG A 173 11.12 3.32 11.70
N LYS A 174 11.92 2.46 12.34
CA LYS A 174 11.40 1.32 13.11
C LYS A 174 10.95 1.74 14.49
N ALA A 175 11.68 2.65 15.13
CA ALA A 175 11.36 3.14 16.46
C ALA A 175 10.12 4.06 16.46
N ASN A 176 9.93 4.85 15.40
CA ASN A 176 8.80 5.76 15.26
C ASN A 176 8.42 5.91 13.77
N PRO A 177 7.71 4.92 13.19
CA PRO A 177 7.37 4.93 11.76
C PRO A 177 6.47 6.08 11.31
N ALA A 178 5.64 6.63 12.19
CA ALA A 178 4.73 7.73 11.90
C ALA A 178 4.82 8.79 13.03
N PRO A 179 5.89 9.60 13.06
CA PRO A 179 6.07 10.62 14.09
C PRO A 179 4.89 11.59 14.12
N GLY A 180 4.33 11.82 15.32
CA GLY A 180 3.18 12.71 15.52
C GLY A 180 1.81 12.04 15.36
N TYR A 181 1.75 10.75 15.06
CA TYR A 181 0.52 9.96 15.01
C TYR A 181 0.37 9.05 16.24
N SER A 182 -0.79 8.38 16.37
CA SER A 182 -1.07 7.48 17.49
C SER A 182 -0.01 6.38 17.68
N CYS A 183 0.14 5.92 18.92
CA CYS A 183 0.97 4.76 19.22
C CYS A 183 0.48 3.50 18.49
N VAL A 184 -0.83 3.33 18.34
CA VAL A 184 -1.46 2.20 17.66
C VAL A 184 -1.01 2.11 16.19
N LEU A 185 -1.05 3.22 15.45
CA LEU A 185 -0.53 3.27 14.07
C LEU A 185 0.96 2.96 14.04
N ASN A 186 1.74 3.56 14.94
CA ASN A 186 3.17 3.33 15.03
C ASN A 186 3.53 1.86 15.31
N ASP A 187 2.83 1.22 16.23
CA ASP A 187 3.05 -0.17 16.62
C ASP A 187 2.72 -1.14 15.48
N LEU A 188 1.65 -0.90 14.73
CA LEU A 188 1.33 -1.69 13.54
C LEU A 188 2.39 -1.50 12.44
N LEU A 189 2.77 -0.27 12.12
CA LEU A 189 3.80 0.00 11.12
C LEU A 189 5.15 -0.60 11.53
N ALA A 190 5.53 -0.53 12.81
CA ALA A 190 6.77 -1.11 13.31
C ALA A 190 6.80 -2.63 13.14
N ARG A 191 5.68 -3.33 13.42
CA ARG A 191 5.53 -4.78 13.15
C ARG A 191 5.71 -5.09 11.67
N CYS A 192 5.06 -4.35 10.79
CA CYS A 192 5.21 -4.51 9.33
C CYS A 192 6.63 -4.19 8.82
N LEU A 193 7.37 -3.31 9.51
CA LEU A 193 8.76 -2.95 9.19
C LEU A 193 9.81 -3.88 9.84
N SER A 194 9.42 -5.02 10.41
CA SER A 194 10.36 -5.99 11.00
C SER A 194 11.41 -6.48 9.99
N THR A 195 12.67 -6.66 10.45
CA THR A 195 13.76 -7.11 9.56
C THR A 195 13.46 -8.48 8.98
N ARG A 196 13.08 -9.44 9.84
CA ARG A 196 12.79 -10.79 9.40
C ARG A 196 11.37 -10.82 8.84
N PRO A 197 11.16 -11.38 7.62
CA PRO A 197 9.84 -11.48 7.01
C PRO A 197 8.81 -12.17 7.92
N GLY A 198 9.20 -13.24 8.62
CA GLY A 198 8.31 -14.01 9.50
C GLY A 198 7.88 -13.30 10.79
N ASP A 199 8.48 -12.16 11.14
CA ASP A 199 8.04 -11.33 12.27
C ASP A 199 6.95 -10.31 11.85
N ARG A 200 6.73 -10.14 10.54
CA ARG A 200 5.69 -9.26 10.01
C ARG A 200 4.33 -9.97 10.07
N PRO A 201 3.22 -9.22 10.15
CA PRO A 201 1.90 -9.83 10.05
C PRO A 201 1.71 -10.56 8.73
N ASP A 202 1.19 -11.79 8.80
CA ASP A 202 0.78 -12.54 7.61
C ASP A 202 -0.25 -11.77 6.78
N VAL A 203 -0.19 -11.90 5.45
CA VAL A 203 -1.04 -11.15 4.53
C VAL A 203 -2.53 -11.46 4.72
N GLY A 204 -2.86 -12.68 5.13
CA GLY A 204 -4.23 -13.10 5.41
C GLY A 204 -4.73 -12.63 6.77
N TYR A 205 -3.81 -12.22 7.66
CA TYR A 205 -4.13 -11.67 8.97
C TYR A 205 -4.11 -10.13 8.99
N LEU A 206 -3.34 -9.49 8.11
CA LEU A 206 -3.15 -8.04 8.10
C LEU A 206 -4.47 -7.25 7.99
N PRO A 207 -5.45 -7.58 7.12
CA PRO A 207 -6.73 -6.86 7.09
C PRO A 207 -7.48 -6.92 8.42
N TYR A 208 -7.46 -8.06 9.10
CA TYR A 208 -8.07 -8.18 10.42
C TYR A 208 -7.38 -7.28 11.44
N LEU A 209 -6.03 -7.25 11.46
CA LEU A 209 -5.30 -6.37 12.37
C LEU A 209 -5.65 -4.90 12.11
N VAL A 210 -5.60 -4.47 10.85
CA VAL A 210 -5.89 -3.08 10.48
C VAL A 210 -7.29 -2.63 10.91
N LEU A 211 -8.28 -3.53 10.89
CA LEU A 211 -9.66 -3.19 11.29
C LEU A 211 -9.87 -3.13 12.81
N ARG A 212 -8.99 -3.74 13.59
CA ARG A 212 -9.19 -3.98 15.04
C ARG A 212 -8.39 -3.05 15.93
N GLU A 213 -7.39 -2.38 15.37
CA GLU A 213 -6.50 -1.41 15.99
C GLU A 213 -7.08 0.00 15.81
#